data_AF-A0A3S4W6A8-F1
#
_entry.id   AF-A0A3S4W6A8-F1
#
_cell.length_a   1.000
_cell.length_b   1.000
_cell.length_c   1.000
_cell.angle_alpha   90.00
_cell.angle_beta   90.00
_cell.angle_gamma   90.00
#
_symmetry.space_group_name_H-M   'P 1'
#
loop_
_entity.id
_entity.type
_entity.pdbx_description
1 polymer ?
#
loop_
_entity_poly.entity_id
_entity_poly.type
_entity_poly.pdbx_seq_one_letter_code
_entity_poly.pdbx_strand_id
1 'polypeptide(L)'
;MKKILIALFLSFFLLSFSQESINFEDTTFKEVLAKAKREKKLVFMDAYAAWCGPCKLMEKNVFPLPAVREYYNANFINARFDMEKGEGREIAMKYGVRSYPSYLFLNGDGEVVMTNYGYMGEQDFIAIAKEANNPLLTKGNPKELFQKGESDPAFLLNLMRQNAQTDYEFAKKVSERYFKGKVKQELTRDDIGMLLYFVKSPSDLNYQIFKDRKADIVQEMSDDIYQQFDVNIKISKVMESSLNQKTGVINDEYFYKNAIPLVGKTEAEIALNRMKVIFYPNVGNFKEYEKAALMYYKNAENFDSEELLKAAWLFSEHINNQPSLKKAEEWAEKSVMKSETAENTYILAKIYTKTGKKANAKIYAEMAKTIATQQGKDATSATQLLESLK
;
A
#
# COMPACT_ATOMS: atom_id res chain seq x y z
N MET A 1 40.19 38.50 -37.27
CA MET A 1 38.72 38.41 -37.52
C MET A 1 38.23 36.99 -37.77
N LYS A 2 38.88 36.15 -38.60
CA LYS A 2 38.46 34.73 -38.82
C LYS A 2 38.42 33.85 -37.56
N LYS A 3 39.32 34.06 -36.58
CA LYS A 3 39.35 33.27 -35.33
C LYS A 3 38.24 33.62 -34.32
N ILE A 4 37.68 34.84 -34.40
CA ILE A 4 36.58 35.29 -33.52
C ILE A 4 35.23 34.79 -34.06
N LEU A 5 35.09 34.71 -35.40
CA LEU A 5 33.91 34.13 -36.05
C LEU A 5 33.75 32.62 -35.81
N ILE A 6 34.86 31.87 -35.69
CA ILE A 6 34.82 30.42 -35.38
C ILE A 6 34.45 30.18 -33.91
N ALA A 7 34.89 31.04 -32.99
CA ALA A 7 34.52 30.94 -31.58
C ALA A 7 33.02 31.25 -31.33
N LEU A 8 32.45 32.20 -32.07
CA LEU A 8 31.01 32.51 -32.04
C LEU A 8 30.14 31.41 -32.67
N PHE A 9 30.68 30.64 -33.63
CA PHE A 9 29.97 29.52 -34.24
C PHE A 9 29.97 28.27 -33.34
N LEU A 10 31.04 28.05 -32.55
CA LEU A 10 31.09 26.97 -31.55
C LEU A 10 30.25 27.26 -30.29
N SER A 11 30.04 28.52 -29.92
CA SER A 11 29.13 28.86 -28.81
C SER A 11 27.64 28.70 -29.13
N PHE A 12 27.27 28.61 -30.42
CA PHE A 12 25.88 28.41 -30.84
C PHE A 12 25.47 26.92 -30.91
N PHE A 13 26.44 25.99 -30.89
CA PHE A 13 26.15 24.55 -30.95
C PHE A 13 25.93 23.90 -29.57
N LEU A 14 26.13 24.64 -28.47
CA LEU A 14 25.96 24.15 -27.09
C LEU A 14 24.61 24.53 -26.46
N LEU A 15 23.73 25.20 -27.21
CA LEU A 15 22.39 25.60 -26.75
C LEU A 15 21.33 24.83 -27.52
N SER A 16 21.14 23.55 -27.20
CA SER A 16 19.88 22.78 -27.27
C SER A 16 20.13 21.27 -27.30
N PHE A 17 20.74 20.71 -26.24
CA PHE A 17 20.35 19.35 -25.85
C PHE A 17 19.21 19.49 -24.84
N SER A 18 18.04 19.94 -25.33
CA SER A 18 16.80 19.61 -24.62
C SER A 18 16.68 18.10 -24.74
N GLN A 19 16.72 17.39 -23.62
CA GLN A 19 16.51 15.95 -23.62
C GLN A 19 15.08 15.72 -24.11
N GLU A 20 14.93 15.27 -25.36
CA GLU A 20 13.62 14.94 -25.92
C GLU A 20 12.93 13.91 -25.02
N SER A 21 11.65 14.12 -24.73
CA SER A 21 10.85 13.30 -23.82
C SER A 21 9.58 12.82 -24.52
N ILE A 22 8.68 12.14 -23.78
CA ILE A 22 7.33 11.86 -24.26
C ILE A 22 6.63 13.18 -24.58
N ASN A 23 5.98 13.25 -25.74
CA ASN A 23 5.25 14.41 -26.23
C ASN A 23 3.85 14.43 -25.63
N PHE A 24 3.69 15.17 -24.53
CA PHE A 24 2.40 15.35 -23.87
C PHE A 24 1.57 16.45 -24.54
N GLU A 25 0.29 16.17 -24.81
CA GLU A 25 -0.67 17.16 -25.27
C GLU A 25 -0.92 18.22 -24.18
N ASP A 26 -0.76 19.49 -24.55
CA ASP A 26 -1.12 20.63 -23.70
C ASP A 26 -2.53 21.13 -24.07
N THR A 27 -3.52 20.26 -23.87
CA THR A 27 -4.93 20.49 -24.21
C THR A 27 -5.85 19.91 -23.13
N THR A 28 -7.14 20.26 -23.18
CA THR A 28 -8.10 19.77 -22.18
C THR A 28 -8.31 18.26 -22.28
N PHE A 29 -8.72 17.61 -21.18
CA PHE A 29 -8.98 16.17 -21.19
C PHE A 29 -10.02 15.76 -22.26
N LYS A 30 -11.02 16.61 -22.50
CA LYS A 30 -12.02 16.41 -23.55
C LYS A 30 -11.41 16.41 -24.95
N GLU A 31 -10.46 17.30 -25.22
CA GLU A 31 -9.77 17.39 -26.50
C GLU A 31 -8.83 16.20 -26.72
N VAL A 32 -8.13 15.76 -25.66
CA VAL A 32 -7.31 14.54 -25.66
C VAL A 32 -8.15 13.32 -26.07
N LEU A 33 -9.33 13.13 -25.46
CA LEU A 33 -10.23 12.02 -25.82
C LEU A 33 -10.76 12.14 -27.25
N ALA A 34 -11.12 13.35 -27.68
CA ALA A 34 -11.58 13.58 -29.06
C ALA A 34 -10.48 13.26 -30.09
N LYS A 35 -9.22 13.63 -29.80
CA LYS A 35 -8.05 13.29 -30.63
C LYS A 35 -7.82 11.78 -30.65
N ALA A 36 -7.86 11.11 -29.50
CA ALA A 36 -7.72 9.66 -29.39
C ALA A 36 -8.77 8.91 -30.22
N LYS A 37 -10.04 9.35 -30.14
CA LYS A 37 -11.14 8.79 -30.93
C LYS A 37 -10.94 8.98 -32.44
N ARG A 38 -10.47 10.16 -32.87
CA ARG A 38 -10.19 10.46 -34.28
C ARG A 38 -9.02 9.65 -34.83
N GLU A 39 -7.94 9.54 -34.06
CA GLU A 39 -6.71 8.85 -34.47
C GLU A 39 -6.74 7.35 -34.20
N LYS A 40 -7.79 6.85 -33.52
CA LYS A 40 -7.95 5.44 -33.13
C LYS A 40 -6.76 4.94 -32.31
N LYS A 41 -6.23 5.80 -31.45
CA LYS A 41 -5.14 5.50 -30.51
C LYS A 41 -5.68 5.53 -29.08
N LEU A 42 -5.04 4.78 -28.19
CA LEU A 42 -5.28 4.92 -26.75
C LEU A 42 -4.69 6.23 -26.24
N VAL A 43 -5.24 6.75 -25.15
CA VAL A 43 -4.63 7.80 -24.36
C VAL A 43 -3.70 7.16 -23.33
N PHE A 44 -2.44 7.58 -23.30
CA PHE A 44 -1.58 7.36 -22.13
C PHE A 44 -1.67 8.61 -21.26
N MET A 45 -2.20 8.47 -20.04
CA MET A 45 -2.34 9.56 -19.09
C MET A 45 -1.38 9.37 -17.90
N ASP A 46 -0.41 10.27 -17.79
CA ASP A 46 0.43 10.43 -16.60
C ASP A 46 -0.32 11.26 -15.55
N ALA A 47 -0.83 10.56 -14.53
CA ALA A 47 -1.52 11.16 -13.40
C ALA A 47 -0.52 11.42 -12.27
N TYR A 48 -0.15 12.68 -12.10
CA TYR A 48 0.91 13.11 -11.20
C TYR A 48 0.44 14.16 -10.20
N ALA A 49 1.31 14.48 -9.23
CA ALA A 49 1.19 15.67 -8.38
C ALA A 49 2.53 16.42 -8.34
N ALA A 50 2.49 17.75 -8.26
CA ALA A 50 3.71 18.57 -8.33
C ALA A 50 4.76 18.26 -7.23
N TRP A 51 4.32 17.76 -6.07
CA TRP A 51 5.19 17.38 -4.96
C TRP A 51 5.67 15.92 -5.03
N CYS A 52 5.16 15.12 -5.97
CA CYS A 52 5.49 13.70 -6.09
C CYS A 52 6.95 13.48 -6.52
N GLY A 53 7.79 13.04 -5.59
CA GLY A 53 9.19 12.70 -5.85
C GLY A 53 9.38 11.62 -6.92
N PRO A 54 8.73 10.45 -6.81
CA PRO A 54 8.83 9.40 -7.82
C PRO A 54 8.39 9.82 -9.23
N CYS A 55 7.39 10.70 -9.35
CA CYS A 55 6.94 11.25 -10.63
C CYS A 55 8.05 12.06 -11.31
N LYS A 56 8.75 12.91 -10.54
CA LYS A 56 9.91 13.68 -11.04
C LYS A 56 11.05 12.77 -11.48
N LEU A 57 11.24 11.63 -10.80
CA LEU A 57 12.25 10.64 -11.20
C LEU A 57 11.89 9.99 -12.54
N MET A 58 10.62 9.67 -12.79
CA MET A 58 10.18 9.15 -14.10
C MET A 58 10.40 10.17 -15.22
N GLU A 59 10.00 11.43 -14.99
CA GLU A 59 10.16 12.53 -15.93
C GLU A 59 11.63 12.81 -16.29
N LYS A 60 12.54 12.63 -15.32
CA LYS A 60 13.98 12.85 -15.53
C LYS A 60 14.71 11.63 -16.11
N ASN A 61 14.39 10.44 -15.63
CA ASN A 61 15.23 9.26 -15.85
C ASN A 61 14.64 8.26 -16.84
N VAL A 62 13.33 8.29 -17.10
CA VAL A 62 12.64 7.24 -17.86
C VAL A 62 11.95 7.80 -19.10
N PHE A 63 11.11 8.83 -18.97
CA PHE A 63 10.40 9.42 -20.11
C PHE A 63 11.33 9.92 -21.23
N PRO A 64 12.54 10.46 -20.95
CA PRO A 64 13.46 10.90 -22.00
C PRO A 64 14.27 9.78 -22.67
N LEU A 65 14.17 8.53 -22.20
CA LEU A 65 14.90 7.41 -22.81
C LEU A 65 14.38 7.18 -24.24
N PRO A 66 15.25 7.05 -25.26
CA PRO A 66 14.85 6.93 -26.65
C PRO A 66 13.79 5.85 -26.89
N ALA A 67 14.00 4.64 -26.37
CA ALA A 67 13.07 3.53 -26.56
C ALA A 67 11.69 3.79 -25.92
N VAL A 68 11.66 4.53 -24.80
CA VAL A 68 10.41 4.94 -24.14
C VAL A 68 9.70 5.99 -24.98
N ARG A 69 10.33 7.15 -25.23
CA ARG A 69 9.66 8.25 -25.93
C ARG A 69 9.22 7.88 -27.34
N GLU A 70 10.03 7.12 -28.08
CA GLU A 70 9.68 6.68 -29.43
C GLU A 70 8.46 5.77 -29.42
N TYR A 71 8.41 4.80 -28.51
CA TYR A 71 7.26 3.90 -28.41
C TYR A 71 6.00 4.63 -27.98
N TYR A 72 6.07 5.48 -26.95
CA TYR A 72 4.91 6.18 -26.43
C TYR A 72 4.35 7.19 -27.44
N ASN A 73 5.22 7.98 -28.07
CA ASN A 73 4.82 8.96 -29.10
C ASN A 73 4.24 8.30 -30.36
N ALA A 74 4.73 7.12 -30.74
CA ALA A 74 4.19 6.41 -31.89
C ALA A 74 2.79 5.82 -31.62
N ASN A 75 2.56 5.30 -30.42
CA ASN A 75 1.41 4.44 -30.16
C ASN A 75 0.26 5.09 -29.38
N PHE A 76 0.49 6.20 -28.68
CA PHE A 76 -0.53 6.83 -27.82
C PHE A 76 -0.76 8.30 -28.14
N ILE A 77 -1.92 8.81 -27.70
CA ILE A 77 -2.09 10.22 -27.39
C ILE A 77 -1.62 10.40 -25.95
N ASN A 78 -0.46 11.02 -25.73
CA ASN A 78 0.08 11.18 -24.38
C ASN A 78 -0.48 12.45 -23.75
N ALA A 79 -1.00 12.36 -22.53
CA ALA A 79 -1.47 13.49 -21.76
C ALA A 79 -0.95 13.39 -20.32
N ARG A 80 -0.81 14.52 -19.65
CA ARG A 80 -0.47 14.53 -18.23
C ARG A 80 -1.31 15.57 -17.51
N PHE A 81 -1.78 15.23 -16.33
CA PHE A 81 -2.59 16.13 -15.50
C PHE A 81 -2.10 16.10 -14.06
N ASP A 82 -1.93 17.29 -13.47
CA ASP A 82 -1.73 17.45 -12.04
C ASP A 82 -3.07 17.18 -11.35
N MET A 83 -3.19 16.02 -10.71
CA MET A 83 -4.43 15.52 -10.12
C MET A 83 -4.92 16.36 -8.93
N GLU A 84 -4.11 17.31 -8.44
CA GLU A 84 -4.47 18.21 -7.36
C GLU A 84 -4.85 19.63 -7.84
N LYS A 85 -4.87 19.87 -9.15
CA LYS A 85 -5.16 21.18 -9.76
C LYS A 85 -6.05 21.08 -10.99
N GLY A 86 -6.71 22.18 -11.33
CA GLY A 86 -7.52 22.31 -12.55
C GLY A 86 -8.53 21.18 -12.72
N GLU A 87 -8.70 20.71 -13.97
CA GLU A 87 -9.53 19.54 -14.30
C GLU A 87 -8.99 18.22 -13.74
N GLY A 88 -7.70 18.18 -13.36
CA GLY A 88 -7.06 17.00 -12.75
C GLY A 88 -7.78 16.52 -11.49
N ARG A 89 -8.38 17.41 -10.70
CA ARG A 89 -9.18 17.02 -9.51
C ARG A 89 -10.40 16.19 -9.88
N GLU A 90 -11.11 16.59 -10.94
CA GLU A 90 -12.30 15.88 -11.42
C GLU A 90 -11.90 14.53 -12.05
N ILE A 91 -10.79 14.51 -12.79
CA ILE A 91 -10.22 13.28 -13.36
C ILE A 91 -9.82 12.31 -12.25
N ALA A 92 -9.16 12.78 -11.20
CA ALA A 92 -8.75 11.97 -10.06
C ALA A 92 -9.96 11.32 -9.36
N MET A 93 -11.03 12.08 -9.15
CA MET A 93 -12.28 11.56 -8.60
C MET A 93 -12.92 10.54 -9.54
N LYS A 94 -13.02 10.85 -10.83
CA LYS A 94 -13.66 10.00 -11.85
C LYS A 94 -12.98 8.63 -11.96
N TYR A 95 -11.65 8.59 -11.95
CA TYR A 95 -10.88 7.37 -12.13
C TYR A 95 -10.32 6.79 -10.82
N GLY A 96 -10.67 7.37 -9.67
CA GLY A 96 -10.25 6.87 -8.36
C GLY A 96 -8.74 6.92 -8.12
N VAL A 97 -8.04 7.93 -8.66
CA VAL A 97 -6.59 8.09 -8.47
C VAL A 97 -6.30 8.52 -7.03
N ARG A 98 -5.58 7.67 -6.29
CA ARG A 98 -5.27 7.87 -4.84
C ARG A 98 -3.78 7.85 -4.50
N SER A 99 -2.93 7.55 -5.48
CA SER A 99 -1.47 7.46 -5.32
C SER A 99 -0.78 7.94 -6.59
N TYR A 100 0.48 8.36 -6.45
CA TYR A 100 1.26 8.91 -7.56
C TYR A 100 2.66 8.27 -7.64
N PRO A 101 3.22 8.09 -8.85
CA PRO A 101 2.55 8.25 -10.14
C PRO A 101 1.49 7.16 -10.36
N SER A 102 0.43 7.52 -11.08
CA SER A 102 -0.55 6.59 -11.62
C SER A 102 -0.55 6.73 -13.14
N TYR A 103 -0.55 5.61 -13.86
CA TYR A 103 -0.59 5.55 -15.32
C TYR A 103 -1.91 4.95 -15.77
N LEU A 104 -2.68 5.72 -16.54
CA LEU A 104 -3.96 5.27 -17.06
C LEU A 104 -3.90 5.17 -18.58
N PHE A 105 -4.34 4.04 -19.10
CA PHE A 105 -4.53 3.82 -20.54
C PHE A 105 -6.02 3.85 -20.83
N LEU A 106 -6.48 4.83 -21.60
CA LEU A 106 -7.91 5.04 -21.89
C LEU A 106 -8.22 4.84 -23.36
N ASN A 107 -9.39 4.32 -23.68
CA ASN A 107 -9.91 4.35 -25.04
C ASN A 107 -10.46 5.74 -25.42
N GLY A 108 -10.83 5.94 -26.68
CA GLY A 108 -11.37 7.21 -27.18
C GLY A 108 -12.73 7.63 -26.57
N ASP A 109 -13.41 6.73 -25.86
CA ASP A 109 -14.64 7.01 -25.11
C ASP A 109 -14.34 7.36 -23.63
N GLY A 110 -13.06 7.33 -23.24
CA GLY A 110 -12.60 7.64 -21.88
C GLY A 110 -12.78 6.49 -20.89
N GLU A 111 -13.00 5.27 -21.38
CA GLU A 111 -13.04 4.07 -20.55
C GLU A 111 -11.62 3.56 -20.29
N VAL A 112 -11.39 3.03 -19.09
CA VAL A 112 -10.08 2.52 -18.67
C VAL A 112 -9.81 1.16 -19.33
N VAL A 113 -8.79 1.12 -20.17
CA VAL A 113 -8.24 -0.11 -20.76
C VAL A 113 -7.30 -0.80 -19.79
N MET A 114 -6.42 -0.02 -19.15
CA MET A 114 -5.48 -0.53 -18.15
C MET A 114 -5.01 0.57 -17.20
N THR A 115 -4.66 0.19 -15.97
CA THR A 115 -3.98 1.07 -15.00
C THR A 115 -2.70 0.44 -14.48
N ASN A 116 -1.68 1.26 -14.25
CA ASN A 116 -0.46 0.84 -13.56
C ASN A 116 0.04 1.96 -12.62
N TYR A 117 0.95 1.66 -11.70
CA TYR A 117 1.30 2.55 -10.59
C TYR A 117 2.78 2.53 -10.25
N GLY A 118 3.27 3.65 -9.71
CA GLY A 118 4.60 3.71 -9.10
C GLY A 118 5.74 3.94 -10.08
N TYR A 119 6.94 4.01 -9.52
CA TYR A 119 8.18 4.16 -10.29
C TYR A 119 8.54 2.84 -10.97
N MET A 120 8.97 2.91 -12.24
CA MET A 120 9.36 1.75 -13.04
C MET A 120 10.64 2.02 -13.82
N GLY A 121 11.44 0.98 -14.03
CA GLY A 121 12.58 1.04 -14.95
C GLY A 121 12.13 1.06 -16.42
N GLU A 122 13.07 1.31 -17.33
CA GLU A 122 12.84 1.37 -18.79
C GLU A 122 12.09 0.14 -19.32
N GLN A 123 12.58 -1.06 -18.97
CA GLN A 123 12.04 -2.32 -19.50
C GLN A 123 10.59 -2.53 -19.08
N ASP A 124 10.28 -2.34 -17.79
CA ASP A 124 8.93 -2.47 -17.25
C ASP A 124 7.99 -1.43 -17.85
N PHE A 125 8.46 -0.18 -17.99
CA PHE A 125 7.65 0.91 -18.50
C PHE A 125 7.29 0.73 -19.99
N ILE A 126 8.17 0.12 -20.79
CA ILE A 126 7.87 -0.29 -22.17
C ILE A 126 6.95 -1.52 -22.18
N ALA A 127 7.15 -2.47 -21.28
CA ALA A 127 6.32 -3.67 -21.21
C ALA A 127 4.85 -3.34 -20.96
N ILE A 128 4.56 -2.44 -20.00
CA ILE A 128 3.18 -2.00 -19.75
C ILE A 128 2.59 -1.25 -20.95
N ALA A 129 3.40 -0.50 -21.70
CA ALA A 129 2.93 0.21 -22.88
C ALA A 129 2.50 -0.76 -23.99
N LYS A 130 3.30 -1.82 -24.20
CA LYS A 130 2.97 -2.90 -25.15
C LYS A 130 1.74 -3.67 -24.70
N GLU A 131 1.64 -3.94 -23.42
CA GLU A 131 0.48 -4.60 -22.81
C GLU A 131 -0.80 -3.81 -23.06
N ALA A 132 -0.80 -2.49 -22.86
CA ALA A 132 -1.97 -1.65 -23.08
C ALA A 132 -2.53 -1.73 -24.51
N ASN A 133 -1.66 -1.89 -25.50
CA ASN A 133 -2.04 -2.02 -26.91
C ASN A 133 -2.43 -3.44 -27.31
N ASN A 134 -2.50 -4.40 -26.37
CA ASN A 134 -2.99 -5.74 -26.66
C ASN A 134 -4.42 -5.67 -27.25
N PRO A 135 -4.67 -6.23 -28.45
CA PRO A 135 -5.99 -6.24 -29.06
C PRO A 135 -7.10 -6.78 -28.16
N LEU A 136 -6.77 -7.72 -27.26
CA LEU A 136 -7.72 -8.30 -26.30
C LEU A 136 -8.19 -7.29 -25.24
N LEU A 137 -7.34 -6.31 -24.91
CA LEU A 137 -7.68 -5.23 -23.98
C LEU A 137 -8.46 -4.11 -24.67
N THR A 138 -8.30 -3.96 -25.98
CA THR A 138 -8.86 -2.84 -26.76
C THR A 138 -10.11 -3.21 -27.55
N LYS A 139 -10.42 -4.49 -27.74
CA LYS A 139 -11.55 -4.96 -28.57
C LYS A 139 -12.37 -6.05 -27.88
N GLY A 140 -13.62 -5.73 -27.56
CA GLY A 140 -14.62 -6.65 -27.00
C GLY A 140 -14.92 -6.39 -25.52
N ASN A 141 -15.96 -7.05 -25.01
CA ASN A 141 -16.30 -7.02 -23.58
C ASN A 141 -15.37 -7.98 -22.81
N PRO A 142 -14.51 -7.50 -21.90
CA PRO A 142 -13.55 -8.35 -21.20
C PRO A 142 -14.20 -9.49 -20.40
N LYS A 143 -15.38 -9.27 -19.80
CA LYS A 143 -16.09 -10.34 -19.07
C LYS A 143 -16.58 -11.45 -20.01
N GLU A 144 -17.01 -11.10 -21.21
CA GLU A 144 -17.42 -12.09 -22.23
C GLU A 144 -16.24 -12.88 -22.79
N LEU A 145 -15.10 -12.21 -23.05
CA LEU A 145 -13.87 -12.88 -23.49
C LEU A 145 -13.39 -13.88 -22.43
N PHE A 146 -13.43 -13.50 -21.16
CA PHE A 146 -13.15 -14.42 -20.06
C PHE A 146 -14.13 -15.60 -20.01
N GLN A 147 -15.44 -15.37 -20.21
CA GLN A 147 -16.41 -16.47 -20.28
C GLN A 147 -16.16 -17.43 -21.46
N LYS A 148 -15.67 -16.90 -22.59
CA LYS A 148 -15.29 -17.70 -23.78
C LYS A 148 -13.96 -18.45 -23.62
N GLY A 149 -13.27 -18.30 -22.49
CA GLY A 149 -12.07 -19.07 -22.18
C GLY A 149 -10.75 -18.36 -22.45
N GLU A 150 -10.76 -17.04 -22.67
CA GLU A 150 -9.51 -16.28 -22.79
C GLU A 150 -8.60 -16.51 -21.57
N SER A 151 -7.32 -16.68 -21.83
CA SER A 151 -6.30 -17.11 -20.86
C SER A 151 -4.95 -16.40 -21.00
N ASP A 152 -4.84 -15.41 -21.90
CA ASP A 152 -3.67 -14.56 -22.00
C ASP A 152 -3.32 -13.94 -20.62
N PRO A 153 -2.08 -14.10 -20.12
CA PRO A 153 -1.71 -13.66 -18.78
C PRO A 153 -1.90 -12.16 -18.54
N ALA A 154 -1.54 -11.32 -19.52
CA ALA A 154 -1.70 -9.87 -19.44
C ALA A 154 -3.18 -9.48 -19.36
N PHE A 155 -4.00 -10.05 -20.25
CA PHE A 155 -5.45 -9.88 -20.22
C PHE A 155 -6.05 -10.25 -18.84
N LEU A 156 -5.71 -11.42 -18.32
CA LEU A 156 -6.23 -11.89 -17.03
C LEU A 156 -5.75 -11.03 -15.86
N LEU A 157 -4.49 -10.61 -15.87
CA LEU A 157 -3.92 -9.75 -14.82
C LEU A 157 -4.63 -8.39 -14.77
N ASN A 158 -4.79 -7.74 -15.93
CA ASN A 158 -5.53 -6.48 -16.01
C ASN A 158 -7.00 -6.66 -15.59
N LEU A 159 -7.68 -7.69 -16.11
CA LEU A 159 -9.08 -7.97 -15.80
C LEU A 159 -9.29 -8.23 -14.30
N MET A 160 -8.38 -8.96 -13.67
CA MET A 160 -8.37 -9.21 -12.23
C MET A 160 -8.20 -7.91 -11.45
N ARG A 161 -7.22 -7.06 -11.80
CA ARG A 161 -6.96 -5.78 -11.10
C ARG A 161 -8.17 -4.83 -11.19
N GLN A 162 -8.75 -4.67 -12.37
CA GLN A 162 -9.89 -3.76 -12.58
C GLN A 162 -11.13 -4.15 -11.78
N ASN A 163 -11.29 -5.45 -11.49
CA ASN A 163 -12.47 -5.98 -10.80
C ASN A 163 -12.20 -6.33 -9.33
N ALA A 164 -10.95 -6.31 -8.85
CA ALA A 164 -10.59 -6.77 -7.51
C ALA A 164 -11.41 -6.12 -6.38
N GLN A 165 -11.72 -4.82 -6.52
CA GLN A 165 -12.48 -4.05 -5.52
C GLN A 165 -13.97 -3.95 -5.83
N THR A 166 -14.36 -3.98 -7.12
CA THR A 166 -15.72 -3.70 -7.58
C THR A 166 -16.56 -4.96 -7.81
N ASP A 167 -15.92 -6.07 -8.14
CA ASP A 167 -16.52 -7.38 -8.37
C ASP A 167 -15.54 -8.49 -7.93
N TYR A 168 -15.36 -8.60 -6.61
CA TYR A 168 -14.36 -9.48 -5.99
C TYR A 168 -14.52 -10.93 -6.41
N GLU A 169 -15.74 -11.45 -6.44
CA GLU A 169 -16.02 -12.86 -6.80
C GLU A 169 -15.66 -13.16 -8.26
N PHE A 170 -15.91 -12.22 -9.17
CA PHE A 170 -15.45 -12.35 -10.54
C PHE A 170 -13.92 -12.29 -10.62
N ALA A 171 -13.29 -11.30 -9.98
CA ALA A 171 -11.84 -11.15 -9.97
C ALA A 171 -11.12 -12.36 -9.37
N LYS A 172 -11.70 -12.99 -8.34
CA LYS A 172 -11.22 -14.25 -7.75
C LYS A 172 -11.21 -15.37 -8.78
N LYS A 173 -12.29 -15.55 -9.56
CA LYS A 173 -12.32 -16.55 -10.66
C LYS A 173 -11.29 -16.26 -11.74
N VAL A 174 -11.04 -14.98 -12.05
CA VAL A 174 -9.99 -14.56 -12.99
C VAL A 174 -8.62 -14.92 -12.43
N SER A 175 -8.36 -14.63 -11.16
CA SER A 175 -7.14 -14.99 -10.43
C SER A 175 -6.86 -16.50 -10.47
N GLU A 176 -7.89 -17.32 -10.21
CA GLU A 176 -7.80 -18.77 -10.25
C GLU A 176 -7.37 -19.29 -11.63
N ARG A 177 -7.86 -18.69 -12.72
CA ARG A 177 -7.40 -19.01 -14.08
C ARG A 177 -5.98 -18.54 -14.35
N TYR A 178 -5.65 -17.32 -13.92
CA TYR A 178 -4.32 -16.72 -14.11
C TYR A 178 -3.23 -17.60 -13.50
N PHE A 179 -3.37 -17.95 -12.22
CA PHE A 179 -2.36 -18.73 -11.52
C PHE A 179 -2.29 -20.19 -11.98
N LYS A 180 -3.40 -20.76 -12.47
CA LYS A 180 -3.38 -22.06 -13.16
C LYS A 180 -2.48 -22.05 -14.41
N GLY A 181 -2.39 -20.92 -15.12
CA GLY A 181 -1.47 -20.74 -16.26
C GLY A 181 -0.02 -20.47 -15.87
N LYS A 182 0.24 -20.08 -14.62
CA LYS A 182 1.55 -19.64 -14.12
C LYS A 182 2.33 -20.70 -13.31
N VAL A 183 1.83 -21.94 -13.23
CA VAL A 183 2.43 -23.01 -12.40
C VAL A 183 3.93 -23.24 -12.67
N LYS A 184 4.38 -23.09 -13.93
CA LYS A 184 5.78 -23.28 -14.35
C LYS A 184 6.58 -21.99 -14.56
N GLN A 185 5.98 -20.83 -14.31
CA GLN A 185 6.61 -19.52 -14.52
C GLN A 185 7.02 -18.92 -13.17
N GLU A 186 8.12 -18.19 -13.13
CA GLU A 186 8.49 -17.38 -11.98
C GLU A 186 7.38 -16.38 -11.64
N LEU A 187 7.13 -16.18 -10.34
CA LEU A 187 6.20 -15.17 -9.88
C LEU A 187 6.95 -13.87 -9.68
N THR A 188 6.43 -12.79 -10.24
CA THR A 188 6.87 -11.43 -9.91
C THR A 188 6.36 -11.04 -8.52
N ARG A 189 6.91 -9.96 -7.96
CA ARG A 189 6.40 -9.37 -6.72
C ARG A 189 4.90 -9.02 -6.80
N ASP A 190 4.44 -8.54 -7.95
CA ASP A 190 3.03 -8.24 -8.17
C ASP A 190 2.16 -9.50 -8.22
N ASP A 191 2.66 -10.58 -8.85
CA ASP A 191 1.99 -11.88 -8.81
C ASP A 191 1.80 -12.37 -7.38
N ILE A 192 2.84 -12.28 -6.55
CA ILE A 192 2.78 -12.67 -5.13
C ILE A 192 1.74 -11.80 -4.40
N GLY A 193 1.75 -10.48 -4.63
CA GLY A 193 0.76 -9.57 -4.07
C GLY A 193 -0.68 -9.95 -4.43
N MET A 194 -0.95 -10.24 -5.70
CA MET A 194 -2.28 -10.65 -6.17
C MET A 194 -2.68 -12.04 -5.65
N LEU A 195 -1.74 -12.98 -5.54
CA LEU A 195 -1.99 -14.29 -4.96
C LEU A 195 -2.47 -14.18 -3.51
N LEU A 196 -1.72 -13.43 -2.68
CA LEU A 196 -2.08 -13.18 -1.27
C LEU A 196 -3.36 -12.36 -1.15
N TYR A 197 -3.65 -11.47 -2.10
CA TYR A 197 -4.89 -10.72 -2.09
C TYR A 197 -6.13 -11.62 -2.25
N PHE A 198 -6.09 -12.69 -3.04
CA PHE A 198 -7.27 -13.53 -3.30
C PHE A 198 -7.37 -14.82 -2.48
N VAL A 199 -6.26 -15.35 -1.94
CA VAL A 199 -6.31 -16.55 -1.10
C VAL A 199 -6.80 -16.17 0.30
N LYS A 200 -8.00 -16.62 0.66
CA LYS A 200 -8.68 -16.34 1.94
C LYS A 200 -9.09 -17.59 2.71
N SER A 201 -9.17 -18.74 2.06
CA SER A 201 -9.60 -20.01 2.64
C SER A 201 -8.79 -21.18 2.08
N PRO A 202 -8.61 -22.27 2.85
CA PRO A 202 -8.01 -23.51 2.33
C PRO A 202 -8.80 -24.15 1.19
N SER A 203 -10.08 -23.77 1.03
CA SER A 203 -10.93 -24.22 -0.07
C SER A 203 -10.70 -23.47 -1.38
N ASP A 204 -9.94 -22.37 -1.36
CA ASP A 204 -9.65 -21.61 -2.57
C ASP A 204 -8.73 -22.39 -3.49
N LEU A 205 -8.99 -22.36 -4.80
CA LEU A 205 -8.17 -23.11 -5.77
C LEU A 205 -6.70 -22.64 -5.74
N ASN A 206 -6.48 -21.35 -5.51
CA ASN A 206 -5.16 -20.75 -5.40
C ASN A 206 -4.42 -21.09 -4.08
N TYR A 207 -5.08 -21.68 -3.09
CA TYR A 207 -4.40 -22.04 -1.84
C TYR A 207 -3.33 -23.14 -2.05
N GLN A 208 -3.58 -24.09 -2.95
CA GLN A 208 -2.56 -25.08 -3.29
C GLN A 208 -1.36 -24.41 -3.97
N ILE A 209 -1.60 -23.43 -4.85
CA ILE A 209 -0.55 -22.66 -5.51
C ILE A 209 0.26 -21.86 -4.47
N PHE A 210 -0.40 -21.21 -3.52
CA PHE A 210 0.25 -20.52 -2.41
C PHE A 210 1.23 -21.45 -1.65
N LYS A 211 0.82 -22.69 -1.35
CA LYS A 211 1.69 -23.68 -0.71
C LYS A 211 2.84 -24.14 -1.60
N ASP A 212 2.55 -24.49 -2.84
CA ASP A 212 3.55 -25.02 -3.79
C ASP A 212 4.60 -23.96 -4.15
N ARG A 213 4.23 -22.67 -4.08
CA ARG A 213 5.09 -21.53 -4.40
C ARG A 213 5.73 -20.88 -3.16
N LYS A 214 5.73 -21.55 -2.01
CA LYS A 214 6.34 -21.03 -0.77
C LYS A 214 7.76 -20.48 -1.00
N ALA A 215 8.59 -21.21 -1.74
CA ALA A 215 9.99 -20.84 -1.98
C ALA A 215 10.16 -19.49 -2.70
N ASP A 216 9.22 -19.11 -3.56
CA ASP A 216 9.26 -17.82 -4.26
C ASP A 216 8.68 -16.71 -3.36
N ILE A 217 7.62 -17.03 -2.62
CA ILE A 217 6.96 -16.07 -1.72
C ILE A 217 7.93 -15.63 -0.61
N VAL A 218 8.68 -16.56 -0.02
CA VAL A 218 9.63 -16.23 1.07
C VAL A 218 10.91 -15.52 0.60
N GLN A 219 11.07 -15.28 -0.71
CA GLN A 219 12.11 -14.37 -1.21
C GLN A 219 11.67 -12.91 -1.06
N GLU A 220 10.36 -12.65 -1.16
CA GLU A 220 9.77 -11.31 -1.04
C GLU A 220 9.32 -10.97 0.40
N MET A 221 9.17 -11.96 1.27
CA MET A 221 8.83 -11.79 2.70
C MET A 221 9.51 -12.84 3.58
N SER A 222 9.57 -12.64 4.90
CA SER A 222 10.16 -13.64 5.80
C SER A 222 9.30 -14.92 5.91
N ASP A 223 9.92 -16.04 6.30
CA ASP A 223 9.18 -17.28 6.58
C ASP A 223 8.13 -17.06 7.65
N ASP A 224 8.44 -16.28 8.70
CA ASP A 224 7.49 -15.94 9.77
C ASP A 224 6.23 -15.25 9.24
N ILE A 225 6.37 -14.32 8.30
CA ILE A 225 5.23 -13.64 7.67
C ILE A 225 4.40 -14.64 6.85
N TYR A 226 5.07 -15.51 6.08
CA TYR A 226 4.39 -16.56 5.33
C TYR A 226 3.58 -17.49 6.27
N GLN A 227 4.18 -17.95 7.37
CA GLN A 227 3.51 -18.83 8.34
C GLN A 227 2.30 -18.15 8.96
N GLN A 228 2.43 -16.88 9.35
CA GLN A 228 1.29 -16.11 9.86
C GLN A 228 0.17 -15.99 8.84
N PHE A 229 0.50 -15.80 7.56
CA PHE A 229 -0.49 -15.75 6.49
C PHE A 229 -1.19 -17.10 6.31
N ASP A 230 -0.43 -18.19 6.27
CA ASP A 230 -0.95 -19.56 6.15
C ASP A 230 -1.88 -19.94 7.33
N VAL A 231 -1.46 -19.63 8.56
CA VAL A 231 -2.30 -19.80 9.77
C VAL A 231 -3.62 -19.05 9.63
N ASN A 232 -3.58 -17.79 9.18
CA ASN A 232 -4.78 -16.97 9.02
C ASN A 232 -5.74 -17.53 7.98
N ILE A 233 -5.21 -18.04 6.85
CA ILE A 233 -6.02 -18.71 5.84
C ILE A 233 -6.71 -19.92 6.48
N LYS A 234 -5.93 -20.80 7.14
CA LYS A 234 -6.44 -22.04 7.74
C LYS A 234 -7.58 -21.83 8.73
N ILE A 235 -7.54 -20.75 9.50
CA ILE A 235 -8.52 -20.47 10.55
C ILE A 235 -9.46 -19.31 10.22
N SER A 236 -9.50 -18.83 8.98
CA SER A 236 -10.29 -17.65 8.60
C SER A 236 -11.78 -17.81 8.94
N LYS A 237 -12.36 -18.98 8.63
CA LYS A 237 -13.76 -19.27 8.99
C LYS A 237 -13.97 -19.39 10.50
N VAL A 238 -12.98 -19.90 11.23
CA VAL A 238 -13.02 -19.99 12.70
C VAL A 238 -12.99 -18.60 13.31
N MET A 239 -12.12 -17.71 12.82
CA MET A 239 -12.08 -16.29 13.22
C MET A 239 -13.43 -15.61 12.99
N GLU A 240 -13.97 -15.70 11.78
CA GLU A 240 -15.27 -15.11 11.43
C GLU A 240 -16.39 -15.63 12.36
N SER A 241 -16.43 -16.95 12.58
CA SER A 241 -17.52 -17.59 13.35
C SER A 241 -17.36 -17.41 14.86
N SER A 242 -16.15 -17.12 15.33
CA SER A 242 -15.87 -16.80 16.73
C SER A 242 -16.30 -15.38 17.10
N LEU A 243 -16.43 -14.47 16.13
CA LEU A 243 -16.77 -13.07 16.36
C LEU A 243 -18.28 -12.85 16.28
N ASN A 244 -18.87 -12.42 17.39
CA ASN A 244 -20.21 -11.85 17.35
C ASN A 244 -20.14 -10.37 16.94
N GLN A 245 -20.41 -10.09 15.66
CA GLN A 245 -20.37 -8.73 15.12
C GLN A 245 -21.34 -7.76 15.80
N LYS A 246 -22.45 -8.24 16.39
CA LYS A 246 -23.43 -7.39 17.07
C LYS A 246 -22.97 -6.95 18.44
N THR A 247 -22.32 -7.85 19.18
CA THR A 247 -21.90 -7.59 20.56
C THR A 247 -20.43 -7.19 20.68
N GLY A 248 -19.64 -7.42 19.63
CA GLY A 248 -18.19 -7.22 19.67
C GLY A 248 -17.46 -8.17 20.61
N VAL A 249 -18.01 -9.38 20.82
CA VAL A 249 -17.40 -10.38 21.70
C VAL A 249 -16.85 -11.52 20.86
N ILE A 250 -15.63 -11.95 21.19
CA ILE A 250 -14.97 -13.12 20.59
C ILE A 250 -15.19 -14.32 21.51
N ASN A 251 -15.70 -15.42 20.95
CA ASN A 251 -15.89 -16.68 21.66
C ASN A 251 -14.60 -17.51 21.65
N ASP A 252 -13.78 -17.32 22.68
CA ASP A 252 -12.52 -18.05 22.88
C ASP A 252 -12.69 -19.58 22.85
N GLU A 253 -13.72 -20.11 23.52
CA GLU A 253 -13.92 -21.56 23.61
C GLU A 253 -14.19 -22.16 22.24
N TYR A 254 -15.11 -21.55 21.48
CA TYR A 254 -15.37 -21.93 20.10
C TYR A 254 -14.11 -21.78 19.26
N PHE A 255 -13.38 -20.68 19.39
CA PHE A 255 -12.15 -20.44 18.64
C PHE A 255 -11.14 -21.55 18.89
N TYR A 256 -10.78 -21.82 20.15
CA TYR A 256 -9.77 -22.84 20.48
C TYR A 256 -10.20 -24.24 20.05
N LYS A 257 -11.46 -24.60 20.30
CA LYS A 257 -12.00 -25.91 19.90
C LYS A 257 -11.80 -26.20 18.41
N ASN A 258 -11.94 -25.18 17.56
CA ASN A 258 -11.88 -25.33 16.10
C ASN A 258 -10.54 -24.94 15.49
N ALA A 259 -9.76 -24.04 16.10
CA ALA A 259 -8.46 -23.59 15.57
C ALA A 259 -7.31 -24.53 15.96
N ILE A 260 -7.28 -25.05 17.20
CA ILE A 260 -6.18 -25.91 17.67
C ILE A 260 -5.98 -27.14 16.78
N PRO A 261 -7.01 -27.86 16.33
CA PRO A 261 -6.83 -28.99 15.41
C PRO A 261 -6.23 -28.61 14.05
N LEU A 262 -6.32 -27.33 13.64
CA LEU A 262 -5.90 -26.87 12.32
C LEU A 262 -4.47 -26.33 12.30
N VAL A 263 -4.07 -25.64 13.38
CA VAL A 263 -2.78 -24.91 13.42
C VAL A 263 -1.95 -25.21 14.67
N GLY A 264 -2.46 -26.03 15.59
CA GLY A 264 -1.83 -26.29 16.88
C GLY A 264 -2.13 -25.20 17.92
N LYS A 265 -1.81 -25.51 19.18
CA LYS A 265 -2.17 -24.66 20.33
C LYS A 265 -1.47 -23.30 20.31
N THR A 266 -0.16 -23.29 20.08
CA THR A 266 0.64 -22.06 20.10
C THR A 266 0.15 -21.07 19.04
N GLU A 267 -0.04 -21.50 17.80
CA GLU A 267 -0.49 -20.61 16.73
C GLU A 267 -1.94 -20.17 16.90
N ALA A 268 -2.81 -21.03 17.44
CA ALA A 268 -4.16 -20.63 17.79
C ALA A 268 -4.17 -19.54 18.88
N GLU A 269 -3.32 -19.65 19.91
CA GLU A 269 -3.20 -18.63 20.96
C GLU A 269 -2.68 -17.29 20.41
N ILE A 270 -1.65 -17.32 19.55
CA ILE A 270 -1.11 -16.12 18.91
C ILE A 270 -2.19 -15.46 18.04
N ALA A 271 -2.85 -16.24 17.18
CA ALA A 271 -3.87 -15.73 16.27
C ALA A 271 -5.08 -15.13 17.00
N LEU A 272 -5.55 -15.77 18.08
CA LEU A 272 -6.65 -15.25 18.88
C LEU A 272 -6.28 -13.92 19.56
N ASN A 273 -5.09 -13.85 20.16
CA ASN A 273 -4.66 -12.61 20.82
C ASN A 273 -4.45 -11.48 19.81
N ARG A 274 -3.90 -11.77 18.62
CA ARG A 274 -3.82 -10.78 17.53
C ARG A 274 -5.21 -10.29 17.11
N MET A 275 -6.16 -11.21 16.93
CA MET A 275 -7.54 -10.85 16.59
C MET A 275 -8.16 -9.93 17.64
N LYS A 276 -7.95 -10.21 18.93
CA LYS A 276 -8.42 -9.39 20.06
C LYS A 276 -7.76 -8.01 20.11
N VAL A 277 -6.45 -7.94 19.90
CA VAL A 277 -5.67 -6.68 19.84
C VAL A 277 -6.20 -5.77 18.74
N ILE A 278 -6.55 -6.33 17.58
CA ILE A 278 -7.10 -5.58 16.45
C ILE A 278 -8.55 -5.18 16.71
N PHE A 279 -9.36 -6.09 17.24
CA PHE A 279 -10.81 -5.92 17.29
C PHE A 279 -11.29 -5.12 18.50
N TYR A 280 -10.80 -5.41 19.71
CA TYR A 280 -11.37 -4.85 20.95
C TYR A 280 -11.26 -3.34 21.12
N PRO A 281 -10.21 -2.65 20.65
CA PRO A 281 -10.18 -1.18 20.68
C PRO A 281 -11.35 -0.56 19.90
N ASN A 282 -11.78 -1.18 18.78
CA ASN A 282 -12.86 -0.64 17.93
C ASN A 282 -14.25 -0.74 18.59
N VAL A 283 -14.41 -1.62 19.57
CA VAL A 283 -15.67 -1.78 20.33
C VAL A 283 -15.54 -1.29 21.77
N GLY A 284 -14.44 -0.60 22.10
CA GLY A 284 -14.19 -0.04 23.44
C GLY A 284 -13.95 -1.08 24.54
N ASN A 285 -13.67 -2.33 24.20
CA ASN A 285 -13.45 -3.40 25.19
C ASN A 285 -11.99 -3.42 25.67
N PHE A 286 -11.58 -2.34 26.34
CA PHE A 286 -10.18 -2.16 26.76
C PHE A 286 -9.72 -3.15 27.83
N LYS A 287 -10.66 -3.70 28.62
CA LYS A 287 -10.35 -4.73 29.63
C LYS A 287 -9.84 -6.02 29.00
N GLU A 288 -10.49 -6.50 27.93
CA GLU A 288 -10.05 -7.70 27.25
C GLU A 288 -8.89 -7.42 26.27
N TYR A 289 -8.83 -6.20 25.73
CA TYR A 289 -7.67 -5.71 24.99
C TYR A 289 -6.38 -5.76 25.84
N GLU A 290 -6.41 -5.27 27.09
CA GLU A 290 -5.27 -5.27 28.00
C GLU A 290 -4.63 -6.66 28.11
N LYS A 291 -5.44 -7.67 28.41
CA LYS A 291 -4.99 -9.06 28.54
C LYS A 291 -4.39 -9.58 27.23
N ALA A 292 -5.09 -9.35 26.12
CA ALA A 292 -4.66 -9.83 24.81
C ALA A 292 -3.35 -9.18 24.37
N ALA A 293 -3.20 -7.86 24.57
CA ALA A 293 -1.99 -7.12 24.22
C ALA A 293 -0.78 -7.58 25.04
N LEU A 294 -0.94 -7.82 26.35
CA LEU A 294 0.14 -8.35 27.18
C LEU A 294 0.60 -9.74 26.74
N MET A 295 -0.33 -10.59 26.27
CA MET A 295 0.01 -11.90 25.73
C MET A 295 0.67 -11.80 24.35
N TYR A 296 0.11 -10.97 23.46
CA TYR A 296 0.58 -10.82 22.08
C TYR A 296 1.96 -10.16 22.01
N TYR A 297 2.17 -9.08 22.76
CA TYR A 297 3.43 -8.33 22.82
C TYR A 297 4.39 -8.83 23.90
N LYS A 298 4.22 -10.07 24.39
CA LYS A 298 5.07 -10.66 25.44
C LYS A 298 6.56 -10.62 25.06
N ASN A 299 6.87 -10.85 23.78
CA ASN A 299 8.21 -10.75 23.22
C ASN A 299 8.29 -9.50 22.33
N ALA A 300 8.28 -8.31 22.96
CA ALA A 300 8.27 -7.02 22.26
C ALA A 300 9.43 -6.84 21.27
N GLU A 301 10.49 -7.64 21.36
CA GLU A 301 11.59 -7.63 20.39
C GLU A 301 11.18 -8.00 18.96
N ASN A 302 10.12 -8.79 18.81
CA ASN A 302 9.66 -9.29 17.52
C ASN A 302 8.72 -8.32 16.78
N PHE A 303 8.45 -7.14 17.34
CA PHE A 303 7.48 -6.18 16.81
C PHE A 303 8.12 -4.86 16.42
N ASP A 304 7.56 -4.21 15.41
CA ASP A 304 7.97 -2.86 15.04
C ASP A 304 7.60 -1.84 16.12
N SER A 305 8.47 -0.84 16.29
CA SER A 305 8.31 0.26 17.24
C SER A 305 6.99 1.02 17.10
N GLU A 306 6.46 1.18 15.89
CA GLU A 306 5.20 1.90 15.64
C GLU A 306 4.00 1.09 16.12
N GLU A 307 4.03 -0.24 15.97
CA GLU A 307 2.97 -1.11 16.47
C GLU A 307 2.94 -1.10 18.01
N LEU A 308 4.12 -1.27 18.63
CA LEU A 308 4.27 -1.19 20.08
C LEU A 308 3.85 0.17 20.64
N LEU A 309 4.16 1.25 19.91
CA LEU A 309 3.77 2.60 20.30
C LEU A 309 2.24 2.77 20.28
N LYS A 310 1.54 2.26 19.26
CA LYS A 310 0.06 2.27 19.21
C LYS A 310 -0.53 1.53 20.41
N ALA A 311 0.04 0.39 20.79
CA ALA A 311 -0.38 -0.34 21.97
C ALA A 311 -0.13 0.47 23.26
N ALA A 312 1.05 1.07 23.38
CA ALA A 312 1.41 1.92 24.52
C ALA A 312 0.47 3.13 24.64
N TRP A 313 0.09 3.75 23.52
CA TRP A 313 -0.91 4.83 23.49
C TRP A 313 -2.25 4.36 24.05
N LEU A 314 -2.79 3.25 23.57
CA LEU A 314 -4.06 2.69 24.07
C LEU A 314 -4.01 2.39 25.57
N PHE A 315 -2.86 1.89 26.06
CA PHE A 315 -2.65 1.70 27.50
C PHE A 315 -2.64 3.03 28.25
N SER A 316 -1.97 4.04 27.70
CA SER A 316 -1.91 5.39 28.29
C SER A 316 -3.28 6.07 28.38
N GLU A 317 -4.22 5.77 27.47
CA GLU A 317 -5.58 6.31 27.50
C GLU A 317 -6.49 5.51 28.44
N HIS A 318 -6.52 4.19 28.27
CA HIS A 318 -7.65 3.38 28.78
C HIS A 318 -7.30 2.44 29.93
N ILE A 319 -6.02 2.21 30.21
CA ILE A 319 -5.57 1.24 31.21
C ILE A 319 -5.00 1.95 32.44
N ASN A 320 -5.34 1.44 33.63
CA ASN A 320 -4.88 1.96 34.93
C ASN A 320 -4.16 0.89 35.78
N ASN A 321 -4.10 -0.36 35.30
CA ASN A 321 -3.41 -1.44 35.97
C ASN A 321 -1.89 -1.18 35.97
N GLN A 322 -1.30 -1.11 37.16
CA GLN A 322 0.11 -0.72 37.33
C GLN A 322 1.10 -1.70 36.68
N PRO A 323 1.03 -3.03 36.91
CA PRO A 323 1.82 -4.01 36.17
C PRO A 323 1.72 -3.87 34.65
N SER A 324 0.52 -3.69 34.11
CA SER A 324 0.27 -3.56 32.67
C SER A 324 0.87 -2.27 32.10
N LEU A 325 0.75 -1.16 32.84
CA LEU A 325 1.35 0.11 32.45
C LEU A 325 2.88 0.04 32.41
N LYS A 326 3.52 -0.70 33.32
CA LYS A 326 4.97 -0.94 33.25
C LYS A 326 5.40 -1.67 31.98
N LYS A 327 4.55 -2.56 31.44
CA LYS A 327 4.82 -3.17 30.13
C LYS A 327 4.65 -2.17 28.98
N ALA A 328 3.65 -1.30 29.06
CA ALA A 328 3.51 -0.21 28.10
C ALA A 328 4.67 0.80 28.15
N GLU A 329 5.30 1.00 29.31
CA GLU A 329 6.55 1.79 29.42
C GLU A 329 7.64 1.18 28.55
N GLU A 330 7.93 -0.12 28.71
CA GLU A 330 8.95 -0.84 27.92
C GLU A 330 8.70 -0.69 26.40
N TRP A 331 7.43 -0.78 25.98
CA TRP A 331 7.01 -0.61 24.59
C TRP A 331 7.24 0.81 24.05
N ALA A 332 6.88 1.84 24.83
CA ALA A 332 7.07 3.23 24.44
C ALA A 332 8.55 3.65 24.48
N GLU A 333 9.30 3.21 25.49
CA GLU A 333 10.75 3.43 25.61
C GLU A 333 11.49 2.89 24.39
N LYS A 334 11.15 1.67 23.93
CA LYS A 334 11.73 1.09 22.71
C LYS A 334 11.48 1.95 21.47
N SER A 335 10.28 2.54 21.34
CA SER A 335 9.97 3.44 20.24
C SER A 335 10.83 4.71 20.28
N VAL A 336 10.96 5.33 21.46
CA VAL A 336 11.80 6.51 21.68
C VAL A 336 13.27 6.21 21.40
N MET A 337 13.78 5.07 21.87
CA MET A 337 15.17 4.65 21.63
C MET A 337 15.51 4.44 20.15
N LYS A 338 14.53 4.04 19.33
CA LYS A 338 14.72 3.89 17.88
C LYS A 338 14.79 5.24 17.17
N SER A 339 13.91 6.17 17.54
CA SER A 339 13.89 7.54 17.03
C SER A 339 13.03 8.43 17.92
N GLU A 340 13.54 9.58 18.32
CA GLU A 340 12.82 10.53 19.16
C GLU A 340 11.84 11.35 18.31
N THR A 341 10.55 11.31 18.67
CA THR A 341 9.51 12.11 18.03
C THR A 341 8.65 12.80 19.08
N ALA A 342 7.93 13.85 18.69
CA ALA A 342 6.99 14.51 19.58
C ALA A 342 5.89 13.55 20.08
N GLU A 343 5.46 12.62 19.24
CA GLU A 343 4.39 11.66 19.56
C GLU A 343 4.85 10.61 20.57
N ASN A 344 5.97 9.92 20.32
CA ASN A 344 6.38 8.84 21.21
C ASN A 344 6.88 9.33 22.57
N THR A 345 7.56 10.48 22.62
CA THR A 345 7.96 11.11 23.88
C THR A 345 6.74 11.59 24.68
N TYR A 346 5.69 12.09 24.02
CA TYR A 346 4.43 12.44 24.67
C TYR A 346 3.72 11.22 25.27
N ILE A 347 3.59 10.14 24.50
CA ILE A 347 2.98 8.89 24.97
C ILE A 347 3.74 8.33 26.17
N LEU A 348 5.08 8.31 26.11
CA LEU A 348 5.93 7.86 27.21
C LEU A 348 5.72 8.74 28.47
N ALA A 349 5.63 10.05 28.31
CA ALA A 349 5.35 10.97 29.42
C ALA A 349 3.98 10.70 30.07
N LYS A 350 2.94 10.40 29.29
CA LYS A 350 1.62 10.01 29.83
C LYS A 350 1.70 8.73 30.65
N ILE A 351 2.43 7.72 30.17
CA ILE A 351 2.57 6.45 30.87
C ILE A 351 3.34 6.67 32.18
N TYR A 352 4.46 7.41 32.16
CA TYR A 352 5.21 7.76 33.37
C TYR A 352 4.39 8.54 34.39
N THR A 353 3.45 9.37 33.93
CA THR A 353 2.50 10.04 34.81
C THR A 353 1.63 9.02 35.54
N LYS A 354 1.06 8.05 34.80
CA LYS A 354 0.21 7.00 35.36
C LYS A 354 0.95 6.00 36.24
N THR A 355 2.24 5.77 36.03
CA THR A 355 3.07 4.86 36.86
C THR A 355 3.75 5.56 38.03
N GLY A 356 3.51 6.87 38.21
CA GLY A 356 4.04 7.65 39.34
C GLY A 356 5.49 8.13 39.17
N LYS A 357 6.11 7.94 38.00
CA LYS A 357 7.46 8.42 37.67
C LYS A 357 7.44 9.90 37.26
N LYS A 358 6.98 10.77 38.16
CA LYS A 358 6.74 12.21 37.88
C LYS A 358 7.95 12.96 37.29
N ALA A 359 9.17 12.67 37.75
CA ALA A 359 10.37 13.31 37.22
C ALA A 359 10.58 12.98 35.74
N ASN A 360 10.48 11.69 35.38
CA ASN A 360 10.59 11.27 33.98
C ASN A 360 9.43 11.82 33.14
N ALA A 361 8.21 11.82 33.68
CA ALA A 361 7.06 12.38 32.99
C ALA A 361 7.28 13.86 32.57
N LYS A 362 7.87 14.67 33.45
CA LYS A 362 8.22 16.08 33.13
C LYS A 362 9.26 16.17 32.02
N ILE A 363 10.35 15.41 32.14
CA ILE A 363 11.43 15.40 31.14
C ILE A 363 10.88 15.08 29.75
N TYR A 364 10.13 13.98 29.62
CA TYR A 364 9.63 13.55 28.32
C TYR A 364 8.50 14.44 27.78
N ALA A 365 7.68 15.06 28.64
CA ALA A 365 6.69 16.03 28.20
C ALA A 365 7.34 17.35 27.71
N GLU A 366 8.44 17.79 28.33
CA GLU A 366 9.24 18.92 27.83
C GLU A 366 9.90 18.61 26.49
N MET A 367 10.45 17.40 26.34
CA MET A 367 10.98 16.91 25.06
C MET A 367 9.91 16.92 23.97
N ALA A 368 8.73 16.35 24.25
CA ALA A 368 7.62 16.30 23.30
C ALA A 368 7.20 17.70 22.84
N LYS A 369 7.04 18.64 23.78
CA LYS A 369 6.72 20.05 23.48
C LYS A 369 7.80 20.70 22.60
N THR A 370 9.07 20.48 22.94
CA THR A 370 10.20 21.08 22.24
C THR A 370 10.29 20.57 20.80
N ILE A 371 10.23 19.25 20.60
CA ILE A 371 10.26 18.62 19.28
C ILE A 371 9.08 19.10 18.42
N ALA A 372 7.86 19.13 18.99
CA ALA A 372 6.68 19.62 18.27
C ALA A 372 6.85 21.08 17.81
N THR A 373 7.30 21.95 18.72
CA THR A 373 7.49 23.38 18.43
C THR A 373 8.55 23.60 17.34
N GLN A 374 9.68 22.90 17.42
CA GLN A 374 10.75 22.99 16.41
C GLN A 374 10.30 22.51 15.03
N GLN A 375 9.38 21.54 14.97
CA GLN A 375 8.79 21.04 13.73
C GLN A 375 7.61 21.87 13.23
N GLY A 376 7.23 22.96 13.92
CA GLY A 376 6.05 23.75 13.59
C GLY A 376 4.72 22.99 13.77
N LYS A 377 4.71 21.96 14.63
CA LYS A 377 3.53 21.14 14.96
C LYS A 377 2.87 21.62 16.25
N ASP A 378 1.62 21.21 16.46
CA ASP A 378 0.89 21.51 17.69
C ASP A 378 1.55 20.88 18.92
N ALA A 379 1.79 21.70 19.95
CA ALA A 379 2.41 21.32 21.22
C ALA A 379 1.45 21.46 22.42
N THR A 380 0.15 21.66 22.15
CA THR A 380 -0.88 21.90 23.18
C THR A 380 -0.96 20.75 24.18
N SER A 381 -1.07 19.51 23.72
CA SER A 381 -1.23 18.34 24.59
C SER A 381 -0.04 18.13 25.53
N ALA A 382 1.19 18.34 25.03
CA ALA A 382 2.40 18.25 25.84
C ALA A 382 2.48 19.38 26.88
N THR A 383 2.06 20.59 26.50
CA THR A 383 2.00 21.75 27.40
C THR A 383 0.99 21.53 28.53
N GLN A 384 -0.22 21.04 28.21
CA GLN A 384 -1.23 20.71 29.21
C GLN A 384 -0.78 19.61 30.16
N LEU A 385 -0.10 18.57 29.65
CA LEU A 385 0.46 17.52 30.49
C LEU A 385 1.50 18.09 31.47
N LEU A 386 2.40 18.97 31.01
CA LEU A 386 3.37 19.62 31.90
C LEU A 386 2.71 20.44 33.00
N GLU A 387 1.64 21.16 32.69
CA GLU A 387 0.89 21.92 33.68
C GLU A 387 0.25 21.02 34.74
N SER A 388 -0.28 19.86 34.33
CA SER A 388 -0.84 18.87 35.26
C SER A 388 0.20 18.20 36.19
N LEU A 389 1.48 18.32 35.86
CA LEU A 389 2.61 17.73 36.61
C LEU A 389 3.26 18.71 37.59
N LYS A 390 2.89 20.00 37.56
CA LYS A 390 3.33 21.02 38.53
C LYS A 390 2.75 20.70 39.91
#